data_AF-A0A2N5V8K3-F1
#
_entry.id   AF-A0A2N5V8K3-F1
#
_cell.length_a   1.000
_cell.length_b   1.000
_cell.length_c   1.000
_cell.angle_alpha   90.00
_cell.angle_beta   90.00
_cell.angle_gamma   90.00
#
_symmetry.space_group_name_H-M   'P 1'
#
loop_
_entity.id
_entity.type
_entity.pdbx_description
1 polymer ?
#
loop_
_entity_poly.entity_id
_entity_poly.type
_entity_poly.pdbx_seq_one_letter_code
_entity_poly.pdbx_strand_id
1 'polypeptide(L)'
;MSQYIAKAVNPEHALSSDPPAVEPINPTPPEIQMIQLMSQSDDLAKGAGQVADTLIKQFGLKPKDFVSCVQIMDANLATCKNFKSLQSLRTPSLYANLCLSNLCFVLGASHTMWKISQAILNAHLGNPTSTHNLGAWHSLHALGIPSKKVIPKKDFTSMLNNIEKVHEA
;
A
#
# COMPACT_ATOMS: atom_id res chain seq x y z
N MET A 1 30.39 -20.07 33.64
CA MET A 1 31.14 -20.36 32.40
C MET A 1 30.59 -21.63 31.81
N SER A 2 29.79 -21.54 30.76
CA SER A 2 29.18 -22.71 30.12
C SER A 2 29.88 -22.92 28.78
N GLN A 3 30.84 -23.84 28.77
CA GLN A 3 31.80 -24.05 27.68
C GLN A 3 31.40 -25.26 26.82
N TYR A 4 30.15 -25.29 26.37
CA TYR A 4 29.65 -26.34 25.48
C TYR A 4 28.91 -25.71 24.29
N ILE A 5 29.68 -25.15 23.36
CA ILE A 5 29.18 -24.82 22.02
C ILE A 5 29.41 -26.05 21.16
N ALA A 6 28.32 -26.69 20.71
CA ALA A 6 28.39 -27.80 19.76
C ALA A 6 29.05 -27.31 18.46
N LYS A 7 30.14 -27.94 18.06
CA LYS A 7 30.80 -27.66 16.78
C LYS A 7 30.17 -28.51 15.68
N ALA A 8 29.90 -27.90 14.53
CA ALA A 8 29.37 -28.62 13.37
C ALA A 8 30.37 -29.68 12.92
N VAL A 9 29.85 -30.88 12.60
CA VAL A 9 30.65 -32.01 12.10
C VAL A 9 31.30 -31.69 10.74
N ASN A 10 30.69 -30.80 9.95
CA ASN A 10 31.24 -30.34 8.68
C ASN A 10 31.23 -28.80 8.61
N PRO A 11 32.39 -28.12 8.79
CA PRO A 11 32.47 -26.66 8.87
C PRO A 11 32.04 -25.94 7.58
N GLU A 12 32.24 -26.56 6.41
CA GLU A 12 31.95 -25.93 5.11
C GLU A 12 30.44 -25.90 4.78
N HIS A 13 29.64 -26.69 5.48
CA HIS A 13 28.18 -26.69 5.38
C HIS A 13 27.51 -26.16 6.65
N ALA A 14 28.29 -25.61 7.58
CA ALA A 14 27.73 -24.98 8.76
C ALA A 14 27.00 -23.69 8.37
N LEU A 15 25.81 -23.49 8.94
CA LEU A 15 25.15 -22.19 8.87
C LEU A 15 26.07 -21.15 9.52
N SER A 16 26.24 -20.01 8.85
CA SER A 16 27.01 -18.89 9.40
C SER A 16 26.46 -18.54 10.77
N SER A 17 27.32 -18.59 11.79
CA SER A 17 27.00 -18.14 13.14
C SER A 17 26.98 -16.62 13.26
N ASP A 18 27.55 -15.93 12.27
CA ASP A 18 27.48 -14.48 12.16
C ASP A 18 26.22 -14.13 11.37
N PRO A 19 25.20 -13.53 12.01
CA PRO A 19 24.05 -13.04 11.29
C PRO A 19 24.47 -11.94 10.32
N PRO A 20 23.83 -11.83 9.14
CA PRO A 20 24.05 -10.69 8.27
C PRO A 20 23.77 -9.39 9.04
N ALA A 21 24.53 -8.34 8.72
CA ALA A 21 24.30 -7.02 9.31
C ALA A 21 22.85 -6.59 9.08
N VAL A 22 22.18 -6.15 10.14
CA VAL A 22 20.81 -5.62 10.04
C VAL A 22 20.86 -4.38 9.16
N GLU A 23 20.12 -4.39 8.07
CA GLU A 23 19.94 -3.21 7.23
C GLU A 23 19.03 -2.23 7.99
N PRO A 24 19.54 -1.07 8.47
CA PRO A 24 18.74 -0.13 9.22
C PRO A 24 17.72 0.53 8.29
N ILE A 25 16.45 0.53 8.71
CA ILE A 25 15.38 1.24 8.00
C ILE A 25 15.70 2.74 8.04
N ASN A 26 15.61 3.40 6.89
CA ASN A 26 15.79 4.84 6.81
C ASN A 26 14.68 5.54 7.65
N PRO A 27 15.03 6.37 8.66
CA PRO A 27 14.03 7.04 9.51
C PRO A 27 13.33 8.21 8.81
N THR A 28 13.73 8.55 7.59
CA THR A 28 13.07 9.61 6.81
C THR A 28 11.60 9.22 6.56
N PRO A 29 10.64 10.14 6.75
CA PRO A 29 9.24 9.90 6.40
C PRO A 29 9.14 9.34 4.97
N PRO A 30 8.46 8.20 4.76
CA PRO A 30 8.30 7.65 3.43
C PRO A 30 7.40 8.56 2.61
N GLU A 31 7.76 8.78 1.35
CA GLU A 31 6.85 9.43 0.41
C GLU A 31 5.74 8.45 0.03
N ILE A 32 4.59 8.56 0.69
CA ILE A 32 3.43 7.68 0.46
C ILE A 32 2.62 8.27 -0.69
N GLN A 33 2.77 7.68 -1.88
CA GLN A 33 1.88 7.97 -3.01
C GLN A 33 0.88 6.82 -3.16
N MET A 34 -0.42 7.12 -3.12
CA MET A 34 -1.41 6.12 -3.50
C MET A 34 -1.43 5.98 -5.02
N ILE A 35 -1.21 4.75 -5.46
CA ILE A 35 -1.12 4.42 -6.87
C ILE A 35 -2.53 4.24 -7.43
N GLN A 36 -2.81 4.91 -8.56
CA GLN A 36 -4.10 4.75 -9.22
C GLN A 36 -4.17 3.38 -9.89
N LEU A 37 -4.85 2.43 -9.25
CA LEU A 37 -5.02 1.07 -9.77
C LEU A 37 -5.97 1.00 -10.97
N MET A 38 -6.98 1.85 -11.05
CA MET A 38 -7.99 1.83 -12.13
C MET A 38 -8.49 3.24 -12.49
N SER A 39 -8.87 3.43 -13.76
CA SER A 39 -9.61 4.61 -14.23
C SER A 39 -11.13 4.42 -14.16
N GLN A 40 -11.61 3.18 -14.22
CA GLN A 40 -13.02 2.79 -14.08
C GLN A 40 -13.13 1.47 -13.29
N SER A 41 -14.18 1.32 -12.49
CA SER A 41 -14.43 0.13 -11.69
C SER A 41 -15.17 -0.91 -12.53
N ASP A 42 -14.44 -1.90 -13.09
CA ASP A 42 -15.04 -3.11 -13.64
C ASP A 42 -14.55 -4.35 -12.89
N ASP A 43 -15.45 -5.28 -12.55
CA ASP A 43 -15.08 -6.52 -11.83
C ASP A 43 -14.59 -7.62 -12.81
N LEU A 44 -14.04 -7.22 -13.97
CA LEU A 44 -13.67 -8.12 -15.06
C LEU A 44 -12.20 -8.52 -14.95
N ALA A 45 -11.89 -9.76 -15.35
CA ALA A 45 -10.51 -10.26 -15.43
C ALA A 45 -9.62 -9.40 -16.35
N LYS A 46 -10.21 -8.76 -17.37
CA LYS A 46 -9.54 -7.78 -18.23
C LYS A 46 -9.04 -6.57 -17.44
N GLY A 47 -9.81 -6.10 -16.45
CA GLY A 47 -9.44 -4.99 -15.57
C GLY A 47 -8.17 -5.30 -14.76
N ALA A 48 -8.01 -6.54 -14.30
CA ALA A 48 -6.80 -6.94 -13.56
C ALA A 48 -5.52 -6.86 -14.42
N GLY A 49 -5.58 -7.24 -15.70
CA GLY A 49 -4.46 -7.08 -16.63
C GLY A 49 -4.14 -5.60 -16.90
N GLN A 50 -5.18 -4.78 -17.04
CA GLN A 50 -5.04 -3.33 -17.23
C GLN A 50 -4.42 -2.63 -16.00
N VAL A 51 -4.71 -3.11 -14.80
CA VAL A 51 -4.08 -2.61 -13.57
C VAL A 51 -2.57 -2.86 -13.63
N ALA A 52 -2.14 -4.07 -13.95
CA ALA A 52 -0.71 -4.39 -14.07
C ALA A 52 -0.02 -3.53 -15.15
N ASP A 53 -0.64 -3.37 -16.33
CA ASP A 53 -0.11 -2.50 -17.38
C ASP A 53 0.00 -1.02 -16.95
N THR A 54 -0.98 -0.55 -16.17
CA THR A 54 -1.00 0.82 -15.64
C THR A 54 0.13 1.02 -14.64
N LEU A 55 0.35 0.05 -13.75
CA LEU A 55 1.44 0.07 -12.77
C LEU A 55 2.80 0.08 -13.47
N ILE A 56 3.02 -0.82 -14.44
CA ILE A 56 4.28 -0.88 -15.22
C ILE A 56 4.59 0.49 -15.84
N LYS A 57 3.58 1.15 -16.42
CA LYS A 57 3.73 2.49 -17.01
C LYS A 57 4.02 3.56 -15.97
N GLN A 58 3.30 3.56 -14.84
CA GLN A 58 3.46 4.55 -13.78
C GLN A 58 4.84 4.46 -13.11
N PHE A 59 5.38 3.26 -12.94
CA PHE A 59 6.72 3.05 -12.40
C PHE A 59 7.85 3.15 -13.42
N GLY A 60 7.53 3.30 -14.72
CA GLY A 60 8.54 3.32 -15.78
C GLY A 60 9.34 2.01 -15.89
N LEU A 61 8.78 0.89 -15.42
CA LEU A 61 9.46 -0.40 -15.41
C LEU A 61 9.28 -1.12 -16.75
N LYS A 62 10.24 -1.99 -17.09
CA LYS A 62 10.02 -2.96 -18.17
C LYS A 62 9.20 -4.13 -17.62
N PRO A 63 8.38 -4.82 -18.43
CA PRO A 63 7.58 -5.95 -17.96
C PRO A 63 8.40 -7.02 -17.23
N LYS A 64 9.61 -7.31 -17.73
CA LYS A 64 10.55 -8.26 -17.11
C LYS A 64 10.99 -7.85 -15.70
N ASP A 65 11.18 -6.55 -15.47
CA ASP A 65 11.66 -6.02 -14.19
C ASP A 65 10.49 -6.02 -13.20
N PHE A 66 9.29 -5.68 -13.67
CA PHE A 66 8.06 -5.76 -12.88
C PHE A 66 7.75 -7.17 -12.36
N VAL A 67 7.87 -8.20 -13.23
CA VAL A 67 7.65 -9.60 -12.82
C VAL A 67 8.76 -10.18 -11.94
N SER A 68 9.94 -9.56 -11.94
CA SER A 68 11.06 -9.96 -11.07
C SER A 68 10.88 -9.50 -9.63
N CYS A 69 10.02 -8.51 -9.39
CA CYS A 69 9.74 -7.96 -8.07
C CYS A 69 8.52 -8.62 -7.43
N VAL A 70 8.55 -8.73 -6.10
CA VAL A 70 7.35 -9.04 -5.31
C VAL A 70 6.44 -7.83 -5.30
N GLN A 71 5.19 -8.02 -5.71
CA GLN A 71 4.16 -7.00 -5.81
C GLN A 71 3.16 -7.20 -4.68
N ILE A 72 3.10 -6.28 -3.73
CA ILE A 72 2.12 -6.30 -2.64
C ILE A 72 0.93 -5.42 -3.03
N MET A 73 -0.26 -6.00 -3.05
CA MET A 73 -1.49 -5.33 -3.48
C MET A 73 -2.57 -5.45 -2.41
N ASP A 74 -3.22 -4.35 -2.04
CA ASP A 74 -4.39 -4.40 -1.16
C ASP A 74 -5.67 -4.57 -2.00
N ALA A 75 -6.53 -5.50 -1.62
CA ALA A 75 -7.80 -5.70 -2.30
C ALA A 75 -8.90 -6.19 -1.35
N ASN A 76 -10.16 -6.09 -1.79
CA ASN A 76 -11.27 -6.63 -1.01
C ASN A 76 -11.19 -8.17 -0.87
N LEU A 77 -11.98 -8.73 0.06
CA LEU A 77 -11.96 -10.17 0.36
C LEU A 77 -12.26 -11.05 -0.86
N ALA A 78 -13.20 -10.64 -1.72
CA ALA A 78 -13.59 -11.41 -2.90
C ALA A 78 -12.43 -11.47 -3.91
N THR A 79 -11.76 -10.34 -4.18
CA THR A 79 -10.59 -10.27 -5.04
C THR A 79 -9.44 -11.11 -4.51
N CYS A 80 -9.14 -11.01 -3.20
CA CYS A 80 -8.10 -11.82 -2.56
C CYS A 80 -8.37 -13.32 -2.71
N LYS A 81 -9.62 -13.76 -2.49
CA LYS A 81 -10.03 -15.16 -2.64
C LYS A 81 -9.89 -15.65 -4.08
N ASN A 82 -10.34 -14.86 -5.05
CA ASN A 82 -10.23 -15.19 -6.47
C ASN A 82 -8.75 -15.34 -6.88
N PHE A 83 -7.89 -14.43 -6.44
CA PHE A 83 -6.48 -14.48 -6.75
C PHE A 83 -5.78 -15.69 -6.13
N LYS A 84 -6.06 -15.98 -4.85
CA LYS A 84 -5.54 -17.17 -4.18
C LYS A 84 -6.00 -18.47 -4.85
N SER A 85 -7.25 -18.51 -5.33
CA SER A 85 -7.75 -19.62 -6.13
C SER A 85 -6.98 -19.76 -7.44
N LEU A 86 -6.73 -18.66 -8.18
CA LEU A 86 -5.93 -18.67 -9.40
C LEU A 86 -4.48 -19.10 -9.16
N GLN A 87 -3.84 -18.66 -8.06
CA GLN A 87 -2.51 -19.13 -7.65
C GLN A 87 -2.51 -20.64 -7.38
N SER A 88 -3.55 -21.16 -6.74
CA SER A 88 -3.69 -22.60 -6.48
C SER A 88 -3.94 -23.41 -7.75
N LEU A 89 -4.67 -22.86 -8.74
CA LEU A 89 -4.95 -23.53 -10.01
C LEU A 89 -3.75 -23.48 -10.97
N ARG A 90 -2.90 -22.46 -10.85
CA ARG A 90 -1.65 -22.31 -11.61
C ARG A 90 -0.46 -22.85 -10.81
N THR A 91 -0.47 -24.16 -10.54
CA THR A 91 0.75 -24.97 -10.30
C THR A 91 1.86 -24.40 -11.18
N PRO A 92 2.99 -23.95 -10.60
CA PRO A 92 3.73 -22.80 -11.09
C PRO A 92 3.96 -22.89 -12.60
N SER A 93 3.38 -21.93 -13.33
CA SER A 93 3.71 -21.73 -14.74
C SER A 93 5.23 -21.68 -14.85
N LEU A 94 5.81 -22.52 -15.71
CA LEU A 94 7.26 -22.53 -15.97
C LEU A 94 7.75 -21.19 -16.52
N TYR A 95 6.85 -20.38 -17.09
CA TYR A 95 7.17 -19.06 -17.60
C TYR A 95 6.92 -17.98 -16.54
N ALA A 96 7.98 -17.27 -16.17
CA ALA A 96 7.98 -16.22 -15.15
C ALA A 96 6.99 -15.08 -15.44
N ASN A 97 6.75 -14.75 -16.71
CA ASN A 97 5.80 -13.71 -17.12
C ASN A 97 4.32 -14.11 -17.00
N LEU A 98 4.02 -15.39 -16.79
CA LEU A 98 2.67 -15.93 -16.63
C LEU A 98 2.40 -16.45 -15.21
N CYS A 99 3.45 -16.52 -14.39
CA CYS A 99 3.38 -16.95 -13.01
C CYS A 99 2.81 -15.81 -12.15
N LEU A 100 1.93 -16.16 -11.21
CA LEU A 100 1.31 -15.22 -10.26
C LEU A 100 2.00 -15.30 -8.88
N SER A 101 3.13 -15.99 -8.76
CA SER A 101 3.82 -16.24 -7.49
C SER A 101 4.41 -14.97 -6.88
N ASN A 102 4.76 -13.98 -7.71
CA ASN A 102 5.33 -12.71 -7.28
C ASN A 102 4.27 -11.71 -6.78
N LEU A 103 2.98 -12.01 -6.90
CA LEU A 103 1.88 -11.15 -6.46
C LEU A 103 1.34 -11.62 -5.08
N CYS A 104 1.37 -10.72 -4.11
CA CYS A 104 0.86 -10.93 -2.76
C CYS A 104 -0.31 -9.98 -2.50
N PHE A 105 -1.51 -10.53 -2.30
CA PHE A 105 -2.67 -9.72 -1.95
C PHE A 105 -2.88 -9.67 -0.43
N VAL A 106 -3.06 -8.46 0.08
CA VAL A 106 -3.40 -8.15 1.48
C VAL A 106 -4.88 -7.77 1.55
N LEU A 107 -5.51 -8.11 2.67
CA LEU A 107 -6.94 -7.97 2.86
C LEU A 107 -7.34 -6.54 3.27
N GLY A 108 -7.91 -5.81 2.32
CA GLY A 108 -8.76 -4.62 2.47
C GLY A 108 -8.33 -3.55 3.48
N ALA A 109 -7.05 -3.49 3.85
CA ALA A 109 -6.56 -2.63 4.91
C ALA A 109 -6.76 -1.16 4.54
N SER A 110 -6.60 -0.82 3.26
CA SER A 110 -6.77 0.53 2.74
C SER A 110 -8.21 1.01 2.82
N HIS A 111 -9.19 0.12 2.59
CA HIS A 111 -10.61 0.48 2.72
C HIS A 111 -11.01 0.73 4.17
N THR A 112 -10.50 -0.09 5.09
CA THR A 112 -10.70 0.11 6.53
C THR A 112 -10.03 1.39 7.00
N MET A 113 -8.76 1.61 6.61
CA MET A 113 -8.02 2.83 6.90
C MET A 113 -8.75 4.05 6.35
N TRP A 114 -9.26 3.99 5.12
CA TRP A 114 -10.08 5.05 4.53
C TRP A 114 -11.30 5.39 5.39
N LYS A 115 -12.10 4.39 5.78
CA LYS A 115 -13.29 4.62 6.62
C LYS A 115 -12.94 5.26 7.95
N ILE A 116 -11.85 4.81 8.58
CA ILE A 116 -11.38 5.37 9.86
C ILE A 116 -10.89 6.82 9.67
N SER A 117 -10.00 7.08 8.71
CA SER A 117 -9.50 8.42 8.40
C SER A 117 -10.63 9.39 8.05
N GLN A 118 -11.60 8.94 7.26
CA GLN A 118 -12.78 9.74 6.93
C GLN A 118 -13.65 10.03 8.16
N ALA A 119 -13.84 9.05 9.05
CA ALA A 119 -14.59 9.26 10.29
C ALA A 119 -13.91 10.28 11.21
N ILE A 120 -12.59 10.17 11.39
CA ILE A 120 -11.78 11.12 12.17
C ILE A 120 -11.90 12.52 11.57
N LEU A 121 -11.63 12.66 10.26
CA LEU A 121 -11.70 13.97 9.60
C LEU A 121 -13.09 14.58 9.70
N ASN A 122 -14.17 13.80 9.56
CA ASN A 122 -15.54 14.29 9.74
C ASN A 122 -15.80 14.77 11.17
N ALA A 123 -15.34 14.01 12.18
CA ALA A 123 -15.54 14.38 13.58
C ALA A 123 -14.84 15.69 13.95
N HIS A 124 -13.67 15.95 13.36
CA HIS A 124 -12.86 17.14 13.63
C HIS A 124 -13.01 18.25 12.59
N LEU A 125 -13.82 18.06 11.54
CA LEU A 125 -13.96 19.04 10.47
C LEU A 125 -14.45 20.38 11.01
N GLY A 126 -15.41 20.36 11.95
CA GLY A 126 -16.08 21.54 12.48
C GLY A 126 -17.20 22.04 11.57
N ASN A 127 -17.75 23.22 11.91
CA ASN A 127 -18.81 23.85 11.14
C ASN A 127 -18.28 25.04 10.32
N PRO A 128 -18.13 24.91 8.99
CA PRO A 128 -17.64 25.98 8.13
C PRO A 128 -18.60 27.16 7.95
N THR A 129 -19.86 27.06 8.40
CA THR A 129 -20.80 28.19 8.36
C THR A 129 -20.74 29.06 9.63
N SER A 130 -20.03 28.61 10.66
CA SER A 130 -19.85 29.35 11.91
C SER A 130 -18.41 29.82 12.05
N THR A 131 -18.21 31.14 12.08
CA THR A 131 -16.88 31.75 12.28
C THR A 131 -16.31 31.49 13.68
N HIS A 132 -17.13 31.03 14.63
CA HIS A 132 -16.70 30.66 15.98
C HIS A 132 -16.26 29.19 16.11
N ASN A 133 -16.43 28.39 15.05
CA ASN A 133 -16.04 26.98 15.06
C ASN A 133 -14.71 26.81 14.31
N LEU A 134 -13.61 26.70 15.06
CA LEU A 134 -12.24 26.57 14.55
C LEU A 134 -11.84 25.10 14.33
N GLY A 135 -12.67 24.32 13.63
CA GLY A 135 -12.35 22.94 13.27
C GLY A 135 -11.31 22.85 12.15
N ALA A 136 -10.98 21.62 11.72
CA ALA A 136 -9.99 21.36 10.67
C ALA A 136 -10.28 22.10 9.35
N TRP A 137 -11.55 22.43 9.07
CA TRP A 137 -11.91 23.24 7.91
C TRP A 137 -11.19 24.60 7.89
N HIS A 138 -10.93 25.20 9.06
CA HIS A 138 -10.37 26.54 9.15
C HIS A 138 -8.88 26.55 8.78
N SER A 139 -8.09 25.62 9.33
CA SER A 139 -6.68 25.44 8.97
C SER A 139 -6.52 25.11 7.49
N LEU A 140 -7.35 24.20 6.96
CA LEU A 140 -7.33 23.87 5.53
C LEU A 140 -7.72 25.05 4.64
N HIS A 141 -8.67 25.88 5.08
CA HIS A 141 -9.04 27.08 4.36
C HIS A 141 -7.90 28.11 4.33
N ALA A 142 -7.15 28.26 5.43
CA ALA A 142 -5.95 29.11 5.46
C ALA A 142 -4.87 28.62 4.49
N LEU A 143 -4.78 27.30 4.28
CA LEU A 143 -3.90 26.67 3.29
C LEU A 143 -4.46 26.66 1.85
N GLY A 144 -5.58 27.36 1.60
CA GLY A 144 -6.17 27.49 0.26
C GLY A 144 -7.08 26.33 -0.17
N ILE A 145 -7.45 25.42 0.74
CA ILE A 145 -8.32 24.27 0.45
C ILE A 145 -9.77 24.62 0.85
N PRO A 146 -10.72 24.69 -0.10
CA PRO A 146 -12.11 25.01 0.23
C PRO A 146 -12.74 23.94 1.13
N SER A 147 -13.54 24.35 2.12
CA SER A 147 -14.23 23.44 3.06
C SER A 147 -15.07 22.35 2.38
N LYS A 148 -15.68 22.66 1.23
CA LYS A 148 -16.45 21.70 0.41
C LYS A 148 -15.60 20.63 -0.29
N LYS A 149 -14.29 20.84 -0.40
CA LYS A 149 -13.33 19.93 -1.06
C LYS A 149 -12.45 19.16 -0.07
N VAL A 150 -12.63 19.36 1.25
CA VAL A 150 -11.81 18.72 2.28
C VAL A 150 -11.94 17.20 2.26
N ILE A 151 -13.13 16.69 1.95
CA ILE A 151 -13.42 15.26 1.81
C ILE A 151 -13.84 14.99 0.36
N PRO A 152 -12.88 14.89 -0.57
CA PRO A 152 -13.19 14.65 -1.96
C PRO A 152 -13.79 13.25 -2.15
N LYS A 153 -14.82 13.14 -2.99
CA LYS A 153 -15.42 11.84 -3.32
C LYS A 153 -14.42 11.05 -4.19
N LYS A 154 -13.94 9.92 -3.67
CA LYS A 154 -13.06 8.95 -4.35
C LYS A 154 -11.60 9.40 -4.61
N ASP A 155 -11.13 10.45 -3.95
CA ASP A 155 -9.72 10.87 -4.02
C ASP A 155 -9.04 10.67 -2.64
N PHE A 156 -8.42 9.51 -2.48
CA PHE A 156 -7.82 9.08 -1.21
C PHE A 156 -6.54 9.84 -0.88
N THR A 157 -5.71 10.13 -1.89
CA THR A 157 -4.46 10.87 -1.74
C THR A 157 -4.73 12.26 -1.21
N SER A 158 -5.66 12.99 -1.84
CA SER A 158 -6.01 14.34 -1.39
C SER A 158 -6.61 14.34 0.02
N MET A 159 -7.41 13.33 0.38
CA MET A 159 -7.97 13.22 1.73
C MET A 159 -6.87 13.01 2.79
N LEU A 160 -5.91 12.12 2.56
CA LEU A 160 -4.79 11.90 3.48
C LEU A 160 -3.90 13.14 3.59
N ASN A 161 -3.54 13.76 2.47
CA ASN A 161 -2.75 14.99 2.46
C ASN A 161 -3.44 16.13 3.23
N ASN A 162 -4.78 16.18 3.20
CA ASN A 162 -5.54 17.15 4.00
C ASN A 162 -5.47 16.84 5.50
N ILE A 163 -5.54 15.56 5.90
CA ILE A 163 -5.40 15.15 7.30
C ILE A 163 -4.00 15.50 7.82
N GLU A 164 -2.97 15.20 7.03
CA GLU A 164 -1.58 15.54 7.35
C GLU A 164 -1.39 17.05 7.51
N LYS A 165 -1.85 17.85 6.55
CA LYS A 165 -1.81 19.32 6.64
C LYS A 165 -2.52 19.89 7.87
N VAL A 166 -3.63 19.28 8.30
CA VAL A 166 -4.33 19.68 9.53
C VAL A 166 -3.54 19.29 10.77
N HIS A 167 -2.86 18.16 10.74
CA HIS A 167 -2.07 17.67 11.86
C HIS A 167 -0.78 18.49 12.07
N GLU A 168 -0.19 18.99 10.98
CA GLU A 168 1.07 19.76 10.99
C GLU A 168 0.88 21.28 11.16
N ALA A 169 -0.32 21.81 10.88
CA ALA A 169 -0.64 23.24 10.97
C ALA A 169 -0.93 23.70 12.41
#